data_AF-A0A913YKA6-F1
#
_entry.id   AF-A0A913YKA6-F1
#
_cell.length_a   1.000
_cell.length_b   1.000
_cell.length_c   1.000
_cell.angle_alpha   90.00
_cell.angle_beta   90.00
_cell.angle_gamma   90.00
#
_symmetry.space_group_name_H-M   'P 1'
#
loop_
_entity.id
_entity.type
_entity.pdbx_description
1 polymer ?
#
loop_
_entity_poly.entity_id
_entity_poly.type
_entity_poly.pdbx_seq_one_letter_code
_entity_poly.pdbx_strand_id
1 'polypeptide(L)'
;MSRVNDEFNLLLDSLNSLSRDDFTDISARISGIKKKATAMRGFLNTYEIEGGRIDPNIFLERNKSKIVNLINRKEKPTKSNIVLTCEFYKRNPEGTVYSHGTFRSKIEIITDSTNISNIYDKWSEDILESFTNYQNAGSGWIFRKIISLEINIDTFAPMSGSSYLPLPKELIPKKAIINMKNKDNECFKWAVTRALYPSKRDLEKVSSKLKEDSKNINWNGLSFPVEIEDISTFEDNNPYGVNVFGYNGEVYPLRITNSENRIINLMIISEGGKNHYCWIKNMSRLVSRQVDNHQHYRFICDRCLNSFKSQESLDKHSEYCRNSDAIKMSLPKK
;
A
#
# COMPACT_ATOMS: atom_id res chain seq x y z
N MET A 1 29.24 -11.78 44.54
CA MET A 1 29.18 -12.17 43.11
C MET A 1 27.80 -12.65 42.68
N SER A 2 27.02 -13.36 43.51
CA SER A 2 25.66 -13.80 43.13
C SER A 2 24.66 -12.65 42.93
N ARG A 3 24.57 -11.71 43.88
CA ARG A 3 23.62 -10.57 43.80
C ARG A 3 23.79 -9.67 42.56
N VAL A 4 25.01 -9.49 42.08
CA VAL A 4 25.30 -8.68 40.87
C VAL A 4 24.88 -9.44 39.61
N ASN A 5 25.03 -10.76 39.60
CA ASN A 5 24.53 -11.61 38.52
C ASN A 5 23.00 -11.65 38.50
N ASP A 6 22.36 -11.65 39.67
CA ASP A 6 20.89 -11.63 39.77
C ASP A 6 20.31 -10.31 39.26
N GLU A 7 20.89 -9.16 39.62
CA GLU A 7 20.50 -7.86 39.05
C GLU A 7 20.76 -7.77 37.55
N PHE A 8 21.89 -8.30 37.07
CA PHE A 8 22.22 -8.30 35.65
C PHE A 8 21.27 -9.19 34.83
N ASN A 9 20.90 -10.36 35.36
CA ASN A 9 19.94 -11.26 34.72
C ASN A 9 18.52 -10.68 34.73
N LEU A 10 18.10 -10.00 35.81
CA LEU A 10 16.83 -9.28 35.85
C LEU A 10 16.78 -8.13 34.84
N LEU A 11 17.89 -7.44 34.64
CA LEU A 11 18.02 -6.41 33.60
C LEU A 11 17.98 -7.01 32.20
N LEU A 12 18.64 -8.15 31.99
CA LEU A 12 18.61 -8.89 30.72
C LEU A 12 17.21 -9.41 30.40
N ASP A 13 16.51 -9.98 31.37
CA ASP A 13 15.14 -10.47 31.22
C ASP A 13 14.18 -9.32 30.94
N SER A 14 14.37 -8.18 31.61
CA SER A 14 13.60 -6.97 31.34
C SER A 14 13.88 -6.43 29.91
N LEU A 15 15.13 -6.45 29.44
CA LEU A 15 15.50 -6.06 28.08
C LEU A 15 14.97 -7.04 27.01
N ASN A 16 14.99 -8.34 27.31
CA ASN A 16 14.48 -9.40 26.44
C ASN A 16 12.94 -9.43 26.35
N SER A 17 12.25 -8.80 27.31
CA SER A 17 10.78 -8.65 27.32
C SER A 17 10.26 -7.42 26.56
N LEU A 18 11.14 -6.49 26.17
CA LEU A 18 10.77 -5.30 25.43
C LEU A 18 10.47 -5.64 23.97
N SER A 19 9.33 -5.19 23.48
CA SER A 19 8.98 -5.29 22.07
C SER A 19 9.90 -4.40 21.22
N ARG A 20 9.94 -4.66 19.90
CA ARG A 20 10.64 -3.79 18.93
C ARG A 20 10.13 -2.34 18.99
N ASP A 21 8.86 -2.15 19.34
CA ASP A 21 8.26 -0.84 19.56
C ASP A 21 8.76 -0.15 20.83
N ASP A 22 9.00 -0.90 21.91
CA ASP A 22 9.54 -0.34 23.15
C ASP A 22 10.98 0.17 22.95
N PHE A 23 11.82 -0.58 22.21
CA PHE A 23 13.16 -0.13 21.83
C PHE A 23 13.13 1.13 20.95
N THR A 24 12.14 1.20 20.05
CA THR A 24 11.95 2.37 19.19
C THR A 24 11.57 3.60 20.02
N ASP A 25 10.66 3.44 20.98
CA ASP A 25 10.23 4.51 21.88
C ASP A 25 11.35 4.99 22.82
N ILE A 26 12.18 4.07 23.32
CA ILE A 26 13.38 4.40 24.11
C ILE A 26 14.38 5.19 23.26
N SER A 27 14.65 4.77 22.02
CA SER A 27 15.59 5.49 21.17
C SER A 27 15.05 6.83 20.68
N ALA A 28 13.74 6.98 20.51
CA ALA A 28 13.10 8.24 20.19
C ALA A 28 13.32 9.25 21.32
N ARG A 29 13.15 8.81 22.57
CA ARG A 29 13.42 9.61 23.77
C ARG A 29 14.88 10.08 23.84
N ILE A 30 15.83 9.18 23.57
CA ILE A 30 17.27 9.52 23.53
C ILE A 30 17.58 10.57 22.44
N SER A 31 16.77 10.61 21.36
CA SER A 31 16.94 11.57 20.25
C SER A 31 16.20 12.91 20.47
N GLY A 32 15.62 13.12 21.65
CA GLY A 32 14.87 14.33 22.03
C GLY A 32 13.41 14.34 21.57
N ILE A 33 12.85 13.20 21.18
CA ILE A 33 11.44 13.06 20.76
C ILE A 33 10.62 12.53 21.94
N LYS A 34 9.58 13.27 22.33
CA LYS A 34 8.69 12.90 23.45
C LYS A 34 7.45 12.20 22.91
N LYS A 35 7.12 11.01 23.41
CA LYS A 35 5.84 10.35 23.09
C LYS A 35 4.70 11.03 23.87
N LYS A 36 3.69 11.53 23.17
CA LYS A 36 2.46 12.09 23.77
C LYS A 36 1.51 10.95 24.14
N ALA A 37 0.69 11.14 25.18
CA ALA A 37 -0.25 10.12 25.64
C ALA A 37 -1.18 9.68 24.49
N THR A 38 -1.33 8.36 24.33
CA THR A 38 -2.13 7.74 23.26
C THR A 38 -3.61 8.13 23.40
N ALA A 39 -4.15 8.89 22.45
CA ALA A 39 -5.59 8.96 22.27
C ALA A 39 -6.08 7.60 21.72
N MET A 40 -7.31 7.20 22.08
CA MET A 40 -7.97 5.96 21.62
C MET A 40 -7.17 4.67 21.86
N ARG A 41 -6.96 4.28 23.13
CA ARG A 41 -6.53 2.92 23.53
C ARG A 41 -5.33 2.35 22.72
N GLY A 42 -4.29 3.14 22.46
CA GLY A 42 -3.03 2.66 21.91
C GLY A 42 -2.93 2.55 20.38
N PHE A 43 -3.94 3.00 19.63
CA PHE A 43 -3.91 2.90 18.15
C PHE A 43 -3.13 4.03 17.47
N LEU A 44 -3.16 5.27 18.01
CA LEU A 44 -2.39 6.39 17.45
C LEU A 44 -1.19 6.72 18.34
N ASN A 45 0.02 6.52 17.80
CA ASN A 45 1.25 6.98 18.45
C ASN A 45 1.62 8.37 17.95
N THR A 46 1.51 9.37 18.82
CA THR A 46 1.97 10.74 18.54
C THR A 46 3.31 10.99 19.21
N TYR A 47 4.27 11.43 18.40
CA TYR A 47 5.61 11.80 18.83
C TYR A 47 5.78 13.30 18.65
N GLU A 48 6.39 13.99 19.61
CA GLU A 48 6.51 15.44 19.63
C GLU A 48 7.96 15.85 19.75
N ILE A 49 8.37 16.79 18.90
CA ILE A 49 9.63 17.52 19.00
C ILE A 49 9.30 18.93 19.44
N GLU A 50 9.91 19.36 20.54
CA GLU A 50 9.71 20.70 21.10
C GLU A 50 10.31 21.75 20.16
N GLY A 51 9.54 22.81 19.90
CA GLY A 51 9.92 23.91 19.04
C GLY A 51 10.78 24.96 19.72
N GLY A 52 11.04 26.04 19.00
CA GLY A 52 11.79 27.19 19.52
C GLY A 52 11.70 28.40 18.61
N ARG A 53 12.49 29.43 18.91
CA ARG A 53 12.65 30.61 18.04
C ARG A 53 13.58 30.28 16.88
N ILE A 54 13.03 29.65 15.87
CA ILE A 54 13.74 29.20 14.67
C ILE A 54 12.78 29.27 13.49
N ASP A 55 13.33 29.52 12.30
CA ASP A 55 12.57 29.50 11.05
C ASP A 55 11.96 28.10 10.80
N PRO A 56 10.68 28.00 10.37
CA PRO A 56 10.02 26.72 10.10
C PRO A 56 10.76 25.82 9.11
N ASN A 57 11.29 26.36 8.02
CA ASN A 57 11.99 25.57 7.02
C ASN A 57 13.27 24.97 7.61
N ILE A 58 14.07 25.80 8.27
CA ILE A 58 15.31 25.35 8.94
C ILE A 58 14.99 24.30 10.02
N PHE A 59 13.90 24.45 10.76
CA PHE A 59 13.50 23.50 11.79
C PHE A 59 13.05 22.15 11.23
N LEU A 60 12.29 22.14 10.12
CA LEU A 60 11.90 20.92 9.43
C LEU A 60 13.12 20.19 8.89
N GLU A 61 14.06 20.88 8.24
CA GLU A 61 15.31 20.29 7.74
C GLU A 61 16.15 19.65 8.85
N ARG A 62 16.32 20.37 9.99
CA ARG A 62 17.10 19.87 11.14
C ARG A 62 16.53 18.60 11.78
N ASN A 63 15.23 18.36 11.65
CA ASN A 63 14.55 17.22 12.26
C ASN A 63 14.21 16.10 11.27
N LYS A 64 14.48 16.28 9.97
CA LYS A 64 14.24 15.29 8.91
C LYS A 64 14.82 13.92 9.27
N SER A 65 16.12 13.84 9.56
CA SER A 65 16.79 12.57 9.85
C SER A 65 16.20 11.88 11.08
N LYS A 66 15.83 12.63 12.12
CA LYS A 66 15.21 12.09 13.33
C LYS A 66 13.85 11.46 13.03
N ILE A 67 13.03 12.14 12.24
CA ILE A 67 11.69 11.70 11.88
C ILE A 67 11.75 10.50 10.92
N VAL A 68 12.60 10.55 9.90
CA VAL A 68 12.84 9.42 8.99
C VAL A 68 13.31 8.19 9.77
N ASN A 69 14.26 8.36 10.69
CA ASN A 69 14.74 7.26 11.54
C ASN A 69 13.67 6.70 12.49
N LEU A 70 12.84 7.57 13.07
CA LEU A 70 11.72 7.16 13.92
C LEU A 70 10.74 6.30 13.12
N ILE A 71 10.36 6.76 11.93
CA ILE A 71 9.42 6.06 11.05
C ILE A 71 10.02 4.74 10.54
N ASN A 72 11.30 4.71 10.18
CA ASN A 72 12.01 3.50 9.70
C ASN A 72 12.04 2.36 10.72
N ARG A 73 11.97 2.68 12.00
CA ARG A 73 12.05 1.68 13.08
C ARG A 73 10.70 1.09 13.45
N LYS A 74 9.61 1.68 12.97
CA LYS A 74 8.25 1.20 13.19
C LYS A 74 7.92 0.06 12.24
N GLU A 75 7.20 -0.93 12.75
CA GLU A 75 6.66 -2.01 11.93
C GLU A 75 5.71 -1.43 10.87
N LYS A 76 5.88 -1.90 9.63
CA LYS A 76 5.14 -1.42 8.46
C LYS A 76 4.00 -2.40 8.12
N PRO A 77 2.91 -1.94 7.49
CA PRO A 77 2.67 -0.56 7.04
C PRO A 77 2.19 0.38 8.15
N THR A 78 2.44 1.69 7.98
CA THR A 78 1.96 2.74 8.88
C THR A 78 1.21 3.82 8.11
N LYS A 79 0.18 4.41 8.73
CA LYS A 79 -0.39 5.69 8.28
C LYS A 79 0.26 6.79 9.08
N SER A 80 0.91 7.72 8.39
CA SER A 80 1.69 8.76 9.05
C SER A 80 1.39 10.14 8.47
N ASN A 81 1.51 11.16 9.31
CA ASN A 81 1.61 12.56 8.88
C ASN A 81 2.41 13.37 9.91
N ILE A 82 2.74 14.60 9.54
CA ILE A 82 3.35 15.57 10.46
C ILE A 82 2.48 16.81 10.62
N VAL A 83 2.57 17.41 11.80
CA VAL A 83 1.80 18.59 12.19
C VAL A 83 2.72 19.59 12.86
N LEU A 84 2.83 20.78 12.28
CA LEU A 84 3.60 21.89 12.82
C LEU A 84 2.66 22.89 13.51
N THR A 85 2.93 23.17 14.79
CA THR A 85 2.20 24.20 15.55
C THR A 85 3.11 25.37 15.84
N CYS A 86 2.67 26.58 15.50
CA CYS A 86 3.41 27.82 15.65
C CYS A 86 2.62 28.85 16.47
N GLU A 87 3.35 29.66 17.23
CA GLU A 87 2.81 30.83 17.92
C GLU A 87 3.01 32.07 17.05
N PHE A 88 1.94 32.84 16.91
CA PHE A 88 1.92 34.12 16.22
C PHE A 88 1.49 35.21 17.19
N TYR A 89 1.87 36.45 16.87
CA TYR A 89 1.40 37.60 17.60
C TYR A 89 1.01 38.73 16.66
N LYS A 90 0.13 39.59 17.14
CA LYS A 90 -0.27 40.83 16.46
C LYS A 90 -0.21 41.96 17.46
N ARG A 91 0.38 43.09 17.06
CA ARG A 91 0.43 44.31 17.88
C ARG A 91 -0.75 45.21 17.52
N ASN A 92 -1.54 45.55 18.52
CA ASN A 92 -2.62 46.51 18.45
C ASN A 92 -2.31 47.68 19.42
N PRO A 93 -3.00 48.83 19.31
CA PRO A 93 -2.84 49.95 20.25
C PRO A 93 -3.07 49.56 21.73
N GLU A 94 -3.91 48.55 21.98
CA GLU A 94 -4.29 48.06 23.32
C GLU A 94 -3.32 47.00 23.88
N GLY A 95 -2.37 46.51 23.09
CA GLY A 95 -1.40 45.49 23.51
C GLY A 95 -1.07 44.46 22.43
N THR A 96 -0.39 43.39 22.85
CA THR A 96 -0.03 42.27 21.96
C THR A 96 -0.99 41.11 22.15
N VAL A 97 -1.62 40.67 21.07
CA VAL A 97 -2.49 39.48 21.05
C VAL A 97 -1.69 38.30 20.51
N TYR A 98 -1.84 37.13 21.14
CA TYR A 98 -1.20 35.88 20.72
C TYR A 98 -2.23 34.92 20.11
N SER A 99 -1.80 34.12 19.14
CA SER A 99 -2.60 33.08 18.51
C SER A 99 -1.74 31.90 18.09
N HIS A 100 -2.39 30.78 17.78
CA HIS A 100 -1.76 29.53 17.38
C HIS A 100 -2.18 29.16 15.96
N GLY A 101 -1.21 28.93 15.08
CA GLY A 101 -1.43 28.35 13.76
C GLY A 101 -1.00 26.88 13.77
N THR A 102 -1.83 26.00 13.20
CA THR A 102 -1.53 24.57 13.06
C THR A 102 -1.56 24.19 11.59
N PHE A 103 -0.46 23.63 11.11
CA PHE A 103 -0.22 23.29 9.72
C PHE A 103 -0.02 21.79 9.62
N ARG A 104 -0.80 21.12 8.77
CA ARG A 104 -0.85 19.65 8.71
C ARG A 104 -0.48 19.19 7.32
N SER A 105 0.41 18.20 7.24
CA SER A 105 0.67 17.50 5.99
C SER A 105 -0.45 16.50 5.68
N LYS A 106 -0.49 16.03 4.43
CA LYS A 106 -1.37 14.91 4.03
C LYS A 106 -0.96 13.62 4.75
N ILE A 107 -1.95 12.78 5.04
CA ILE A 107 -1.71 11.43 5.57
C ILE A 107 -1.21 10.56 4.43
N GLU A 108 -0.07 9.92 4.63
CA GLU A 108 0.52 8.98 3.67
C GLU A 108 0.62 7.58 4.28
N ILE A 109 0.45 6.56 3.43
CA ILE A 109 0.70 5.16 3.80
C ILE A 109 2.17 4.86 3.53
N ILE A 110 2.88 4.40 4.54
CA ILE A 110 4.30 4.07 4.50
C ILE A 110 4.44 2.56 4.60
N THR A 111 4.94 1.95 3.53
CA THR A 111 5.33 0.53 3.40
C THR A 111 6.85 0.38 3.53
N ASP A 112 7.36 -0.85 3.55
CA ASP A 112 8.82 -1.11 3.54
C ASP A 112 9.52 -0.59 2.27
N SER A 113 8.81 -0.49 1.15
CA SER A 113 9.31 0.03 -0.12
C SER A 113 9.20 1.55 -0.25
N THR A 114 8.54 2.23 0.70
CA THR A 114 8.33 3.68 0.63
C THR A 114 9.63 4.43 0.92
N ASN A 115 10.04 5.32 0.03
CA ASN A 115 11.11 6.27 0.33
C ASN A 115 10.59 7.36 1.29
N ILE A 116 10.77 7.13 2.59
CA ILE A 116 10.31 8.01 3.66
C ILE A 116 10.96 9.39 3.58
N SER A 117 12.18 9.51 3.04
CA SER A 117 12.82 10.82 2.83
C SER A 117 12.03 11.66 1.84
N ASN A 118 11.63 11.08 0.69
CA ASN A 118 10.82 11.79 -0.31
C ASN A 118 9.44 12.18 0.24
N ILE A 119 8.82 11.30 1.04
CA ILE A 119 7.55 11.60 1.71
C ILE A 119 7.71 12.77 2.69
N TYR A 120 8.80 12.78 3.46
CA TYR A 120 9.08 13.87 4.39
C TYR A 120 9.28 15.21 3.67
N ASP A 121 9.95 15.19 2.51
CA ASP A 121 10.15 16.39 1.68
C ASP A 121 8.81 16.95 1.21
N LYS A 122 7.94 16.10 0.68
CA LYS A 122 6.57 16.46 0.30
C LYS A 122 5.75 17.01 1.48
N TRP A 123 5.86 16.39 2.67
CA TRP A 123 5.18 16.90 3.85
C TRP A 123 5.69 18.28 4.29
N SER A 124 7.00 18.51 4.16
CA SER A 124 7.61 19.79 4.49
C SER A 124 7.15 20.87 3.53
N GLU A 125 7.07 20.56 2.23
CA GLU A 125 6.50 21.45 1.21
C GLU A 125 5.03 21.80 1.52
N ASP A 126 4.17 20.81 1.77
CA ASP A 126 2.75 21.00 2.13
C ASP A 126 2.60 21.96 3.33
N ILE A 127 3.42 21.77 4.38
CA ILE A 127 3.39 22.59 5.59
C ILE A 127 3.88 24.02 5.31
N LEU A 128 4.99 24.17 4.58
CA LEU A 128 5.57 25.48 4.28
C LEU A 128 4.68 26.32 3.36
N GLU A 129 4.01 25.68 2.40
CA GLU A 129 3.00 26.34 1.58
C GLU A 129 1.83 26.84 2.44
N SER A 130 1.28 25.98 3.30
CA SER A 130 0.19 26.34 4.21
C SER A 130 0.58 27.45 5.19
N PHE A 131 1.80 27.40 5.72
CA PHE A 131 2.37 28.42 6.59
C PHE A 131 2.52 29.77 5.86
N THR A 132 3.06 29.76 4.66
CA THR A 132 3.27 30.96 3.83
C THR A 132 1.93 31.60 3.47
N ASN A 133 0.95 30.80 3.06
CA ASN A 133 -0.41 31.26 2.78
C ASN A 133 -1.06 31.90 4.01
N TYR A 134 -0.84 31.34 5.20
CA TYR A 134 -1.32 31.91 6.46
C TYR A 134 -0.67 33.26 6.79
N GLN A 135 0.63 33.42 6.56
CA GLN A 135 1.31 34.72 6.73
C GLN A 135 0.86 35.76 5.69
N ASN A 136 0.63 35.33 4.45
CA ASN A 136 0.28 36.21 3.33
C ASN A 136 -1.21 36.58 3.28
N ALA A 137 -2.08 35.93 4.06
CA ALA A 137 -3.51 36.21 4.13
C ALA A 137 -3.89 37.59 4.74
N GLY A 138 -2.95 38.54 4.83
CA GLY A 138 -3.22 39.97 5.06
C GLY A 138 -3.72 40.37 6.45
N SER A 139 -3.71 39.45 7.43
CA SER A 139 -4.31 39.68 8.76
C SER A 139 -3.36 40.29 9.80
N GLY A 140 -2.09 40.53 9.45
CA GLY A 140 -1.09 41.19 10.31
C GLY A 140 -0.49 40.32 11.42
N TRP A 141 -0.62 38.98 11.31
CA TRP A 141 0.00 38.05 12.24
C TRP A 141 1.49 37.88 11.94
N ILE A 142 2.32 38.11 12.95
CA ILE A 142 3.78 37.96 12.87
C ILE A 142 4.15 36.66 13.54
N PHE A 143 4.94 35.84 12.85
CA PHE A 143 5.48 34.61 13.40
C PHE A 143 6.39 34.92 14.61
N ARG A 144 6.21 34.19 15.72
CA ARG A 144 7.01 34.35 16.95
C ARG A 144 7.98 33.19 17.16
N LYS A 145 7.45 31.98 17.18
CA LYS A 145 8.20 30.75 17.46
C LYS A 145 7.41 29.52 17.03
N ILE A 146 8.12 28.42 16.85
CA ILE A 146 7.53 27.09 16.75
C ILE A 146 7.21 26.61 18.17
N ILE A 147 6.02 26.03 18.37
CA ILE A 147 5.65 25.38 19.62
C ILE A 147 6.07 23.92 19.59
N SER A 148 5.67 23.19 18.54
CA SER A 148 6.01 21.78 18.40
C SER A 148 5.88 21.31 16.96
N LEU A 149 6.57 20.21 16.67
CA LEU A 149 6.36 19.37 15.50
C LEU A 149 5.93 17.99 15.99
N GLU A 150 4.70 17.62 15.67
CA GLU A 150 4.13 16.32 15.98
C GLU A 150 4.23 15.39 14.77
N ILE A 151 4.58 14.14 15.02
CA ILE A 151 4.57 13.04 14.05
C ILE A 151 3.52 12.05 14.54
N ASN A 152 2.46 11.89 13.76
CA ASN A 152 1.46 10.88 14.04
C ASN A 152 1.81 9.62 13.27
N ILE A 153 1.88 8.49 13.96
CA ILE A 153 2.15 7.18 13.39
C ILE A 153 1.07 6.23 13.92
N ASP A 154 0.18 5.83 13.03
CA ASP A 154 -0.81 4.79 13.27
C ASP A 154 -0.32 3.51 12.62
N THR A 155 -0.27 2.42 13.40
CA THR A 155 -0.03 1.08 12.86
C THR A 155 -1.15 0.74 11.90
N PHE A 156 -0.85 0.73 10.60
CA PHE A 156 -1.80 0.35 9.60
C PHE A 156 -1.75 -1.17 9.44
N ALA A 157 -2.38 -1.87 10.36
CA ALA A 157 -2.91 -3.18 10.00
C ALA A 157 -4.07 -2.90 9.01
N PRO A 158 -4.00 -3.27 7.71
CA PRO A 158 -5.23 -3.39 6.95
C PRO A 158 -6.11 -4.31 7.78
N MET A 159 -7.24 -3.79 8.30
CA MET A 159 -8.04 -4.42 9.36
C MET A 159 -7.83 -5.93 9.39
N SER A 160 -7.20 -6.44 10.45
CA SER A 160 -7.03 -7.87 10.68
C SER A 160 -8.40 -8.53 10.56
N GLY A 161 -8.65 -9.11 9.39
CA GLY A 161 -10.02 -9.34 8.95
C GLY A 161 -10.12 -9.31 7.44
N SER A 162 -9.30 -10.12 6.77
CA SER A 162 -9.39 -10.41 5.33
C SER A 162 -8.95 -9.30 4.37
N SER A 163 -8.12 -9.67 3.40
CA SER A 163 -7.94 -8.89 2.16
C SER A 163 -9.08 -9.09 1.17
N TYR A 164 -10.08 -9.92 1.46
CA TYR A 164 -11.21 -10.19 0.57
C TYR A 164 -11.97 -8.91 0.25
N LEU A 165 -12.02 -8.60 -1.04
CA LEU A 165 -12.93 -7.61 -1.60
C LEU A 165 -13.95 -8.34 -2.49
N PRO A 166 -15.25 -8.04 -2.38
CA PRO A 166 -16.25 -8.67 -3.23
C PRO A 166 -16.02 -8.29 -4.70
N LEU A 167 -16.40 -9.20 -5.62
CA LEU A 167 -16.37 -8.87 -7.05
C LEU A 167 -17.39 -7.75 -7.36
N PRO A 168 -17.09 -6.85 -8.32
CA PRO A 168 -18.10 -6.00 -8.94
C PRO A 168 -19.31 -6.81 -9.41
N LYS A 169 -20.51 -6.28 -9.17
CA LYS A 169 -21.79 -7.00 -9.37
C LYS A 169 -21.96 -7.47 -10.83
N GLU A 170 -21.37 -6.74 -11.77
CA GLU A 170 -21.39 -6.99 -13.21
C GLU A 170 -20.56 -8.22 -13.62
N LEU A 171 -19.57 -8.59 -12.81
CA LEU A 171 -18.66 -9.70 -13.09
C LEU A 171 -19.15 -11.03 -12.49
N ILE A 172 -19.97 -10.99 -11.43
CA ILE A 172 -20.50 -12.19 -10.76
C ILE A 172 -21.26 -13.12 -11.73
N PRO A 173 -22.22 -12.65 -12.56
CA PRO A 173 -22.98 -13.51 -13.46
C PRO A 173 -22.11 -14.18 -14.54
N LYS A 174 -20.95 -13.60 -14.85
CA LYS A 174 -20.01 -14.15 -15.82
C LYS A 174 -19.40 -15.46 -15.31
N LYS A 175 -19.41 -15.77 -14.01
CA LYS A 175 -18.82 -16.99 -13.40
C LYS A 175 -17.43 -17.35 -13.98
N ALA A 176 -16.67 -16.34 -14.38
CA ALA A 176 -15.39 -16.44 -15.08
C ALA A 176 -14.20 -16.22 -14.13
N ILE A 177 -14.49 -15.71 -12.93
CA ILE A 177 -13.53 -15.38 -11.89
C ILE A 177 -13.82 -16.24 -10.67
N ILE A 178 -12.77 -16.73 -10.01
CA ILE A 178 -12.83 -17.31 -8.67
C ILE A 178 -12.20 -16.30 -7.71
N ASN A 179 -13.02 -15.79 -6.80
CA ASN A 179 -12.61 -14.84 -5.77
C ASN A 179 -12.42 -15.59 -4.44
N MET A 180 -11.19 -15.66 -3.95
CA MET A 180 -10.85 -16.45 -2.77
C MET A 180 -11.23 -15.69 -1.49
N LYS A 181 -12.14 -16.26 -0.69
CA LYS A 181 -12.53 -15.75 0.62
C LYS A 181 -11.49 -16.12 1.68
N ASN A 182 -10.37 -15.40 1.69
CA ASN A 182 -9.32 -15.54 2.69
C ASN A 182 -9.60 -14.68 3.94
N LYS A 183 -8.86 -14.84 5.04
CA LYS A 183 -8.95 -13.99 6.24
C LYS A 183 -7.63 -13.27 6.56
N ASP A 184 -6.61 -13.56 5.77
CA ASP A 184 -5.25 -13.02 5.82
C ASP A 184 -5.04 -12.00 4.68
N ASN A 185 -3.80 -11.59 4.44
CA ASN A 185 -3.40 -10.73 3.32
C ASN A 185 -2.78 -11.51 2.14
N GLU A 186 -2.95 -12.84 2.09
CA GLU A 186 -2.30 -13.72 1.12
C GLU A 186 -3.17 -14.00 -0.13
N CYS A 187 -4.04 -13.08 -0.54
CA CYS A 187 -4.95 -13.30 -1.67
C CYS A 187 -4.25 -13.68 -2.98
N PHE A 188 -3.07 -13.11 -3.27
CA PHE A 188 -2.23 -13.50 -4.41
C PHE A 188 -1.88 -14.99 -4.37
N LYS A 189 -1.34 -15.46 -3.24
CA LYS A 189 -1.01 -16.87 -2.99
C LYS A 189 -2.21 -17.77 -3.19
N TRP A 190 -3.37 -17.41 -2.65
CA TRP A 190 -4.57 -18.23 -2.76
C TRP A 190 -5.12 -18.26 -4.19
N ALA A 191 -5.10 -17.14 -4.91
CA ALA A 191 -5.53 -17.08 -6.30
C ALA A 191 -4.61 -17.91 -7.22
N VAL A 192 -3.29 -17.76 -7.08
CA VAL A 192 -2.27 -18.53 -7.82
C VAL A 192 -2.38 -20.02 -7.51
N THR A 193 -2.43 -20.38 -6.22
CA THR A 193 -2.56 -21.80 -5.81
C THR A 193 -3.83 -22.40 -6.40
N ARG A 194 -4.95 -21.68 -6.38
CA ARG A 194 -6.21 -22.17 -6.95
C ARG A 194 -6.14 -22.34 -8.47
N ALA A 195 -5.41 -21.49 -9.17
CA ALA A 195 -5.19 -21.60 -10.61
C ALA A 195 -4.36 -22.83 -10.99
N LEU A 196 -3.37 -23.18 -10.18
CA LEU A 196 -2.50 -24.34 -10.39
C LEU A 196 -3.15 -25.64 -9.92
N TYR A 197 -3.93 -25.58 -8.83
CA TYR A 197 -4.63 -26.72 -8.21
C TYR A 197 -6.15 -26.49 -8.21
N PRO A 198 -6.81 -26.56 -9.39
CA PRO A 198 -8.24 -26.33 -9.51
C PRO A 198 -9.04 -27.43 -8.79
N SER A 199 -10.12 -27.03 -8.12
CA SER A 199 -11.08 -27.94 -7.47
C SER A 199 -12.41 -27.95 -8.22
N LYS A 200 -13.24 -28.96 -7.98
CA LYS A 200 -14.65 -29.00 -8.43
C LYS A 200 -15.64 -28.49 -7.38
N ARG A 201 -15.22 -28.38 -6.11
CA ARG A 201 -16.04 -27.98 -4.95
C ARG A 201 -15.35 -26.87 -4.16
N ASP A 202 -16.13 -26.06 -3.45
CA ASP A 202 -15.67 -24.99 -2.55
C ASP A 202 -14.61 -24.08 -3.18
N LEU A 203 -14.86 -23.64 -4.41
CA LEU A 203 -13.90 -22.93 -5.26
C LEU A 203 -13.29 -21.70 -4.58
N GLU A 204 -14.09 -20.99 -3.79
CA GLU A 204 -13.73 -19.72 -3.13
C GLU A 204 -13.14 -19.92 -1.72
N LYS A 205 -13.12 -21.15 -1.19
CA LYS A 205 -12.67 -21.41 0.18
C LYS A 205 -11.17 -21.70 0.22
N VAL A 206 -10.47 -21.09 1.17
CA VAL A 206 -9.11 -21.51 1.57
C VAL A 206 -9.21 -22.78 2.43
N SER A 207 -9.24 -23.94 1.76
CA SER A 207 -9.33 -25.24 2.41
C SER A 207 -7.97 -25.76 2.89
N SER A 208 -7.96 -26.73 3.79
CA SER A 208 -6.72 -27.38 4.23
C SER A 208 -5.94 -28.00 3.07
N LYS A 209 -6.65 -28.56 2.07
CA LYS A 209 -6.03 -29.08 0.85
C LYS A 209 -5.36 -27.97 0.03
N LEU A 210 -6.02 -26.82 -0.14
CA LEU A 210 -5.42 -25.68 -0.84
C LEU A 210 -4.17 -25.16 -0.11
N LYS A 211 -4.20 -25.13 1.23
CA LYS A 211 -3.03 -24.77 2.04
C LYS A 211 -1.87 -25.74 1.82
N GLU A 212 -2.15 -27.04 1.75
CA GLU A 212 -1.13 -28.05 1.44
C GLU A 212 -0.58 -27.87 0.02
N ASP A 213 -1.47 -27.68 -0.97
CA ASP A 213 -1.08 -27.46 -2.35
C ASP A 213 -0.19 -26.21 -2.50
N SER A 214 -0.43 -25.16 -1.70
CA SER A 214 0.38 -23.94 -1.71
C SER A 214 1.84 -24.16 -1.30
N LYS A 215 2.15 -25.23 -0.57
CA LYS A 215 3.54 -25.55 -0.18
C LYS A 215 4.39 -26.05 -1.34
N ASN A 216 3.77 -26.47 -2.44
CA ASN A 216 4.47 -26.90 -3.65
C ASN A 216 4.89 -25.73 -4.56
N ILE A 217 4.62 -24.50 -4.13
CA ILE A 217 4.92 -23.27 -4.87
C ILE A 217 5.96 -22.50 -4.06
N ASN A 218 6.97 -21.95 -4.72
CA ASN A 218 8.03 -21.20 -4.08
C ASN A 218 7.60 -19.73 -3.86
N TRP A 219 7.47 -19.32 -2.60
CA TRP A 219 7.07 -17.95 -2.23
C TRP A 219 8.25 -17.13 -1.68
N ASN A 220 9.47 -17.64 -1.74
CA ASN A 220 10.64 -16.98 -1.16
C ASN A 220 10.89 -15.62 -1.84
N GLY A 221 11.27 -14.62 -1.05
CA GLY A 221 11.53 -13.27 -1.55
C GLY A 221 10.27 -12.43 -1.80
N LEU A 222 9.07 -12.97 -1.58
CA LEU A 222 7.82 -12.21 -1.63
C LEU A 222 7.37 -11.78 -0.24
N SER A 223 6.89 -10.54 -0.16
CA SER A 223 6.20 -10.00 1.01
C SER A 223 4.70 -9.98 0.73
N PHE A 224 3.86 -10.27 1.72
CA PHE A 224 2.40 -10.16 1.58
C PHE A 224 1.87 -8.91 2.28
N PRO A 225 0.93 -8.16 1.67
CA PRO A 225 0.33 -8.39 0.33
C PRO A 225 1.33 -8.15 -0.81
N VAL A 226 1.20 -8.91 -1.90
CA VAL A 226 2.09 -8.83 -3.08
C VAL A 226 1.65 -7.67 -3.97
N GLU A 227 2.55 -6.72 -4.21
CA GLU A 227 2.33 -5.64 -5.18
C GLU A 227 2.60 -6.12 -6.62
N ILE A 228 2.07 -5.40 -7.62
CA ILE A 228 2.17 -5.82 -9.03
C ILE A 228 3.62 -5.88 -9.50
N GLU A 229 4.45 -4.98 -8.98
CA GLU A 229 5.88 -4.86 -9.28
C GLU A 229 6.67 -6.07 -8.79
N ASP A 230 6.28 -6.64 -7.64
CA ASP A 230 6.96 -7.79 -7.02
C ASP A 230 6.58 -9.13 -7.66
N ILE A 231 5.62 -9.16 -8.58
CA ILE A 231 5.21 -10.37 -9.28
C ILE A 231 6.37 -10.97 -10.09
N SER A 232 7.33 -10.17 -10.58
CA SER A 232 8.51 -10.75 -11.25
C SER A 232 9.31 -11.66 -10.31
N THR A 233 9.39 -11.36 -9.02
CA THR A 233 10.05 -12.24 -8.04
C THR A 233 9.33 -13.58 -7.92
N PHE A 234 8.01 -13.63 -8.06
CA PHE A 234 7.28 -14.89 -8.15
C PHE A 234 7.65 -15.67 -9.42
N GLU A 235 7.68 -14.98 -10.57
CA GLU A 235 8.00 -15.55 -11.89
C GLU A 235 9.45 -16.04 -11.98
N ASP A 236 10.39 -15.38 -11.31
CA ASP A 236 11.81 -15.81 -11.25
C ASP A 236 11.97 -17.10 -10.44
N ASN A 237 11.13 -17.28 -9.41
CA ASN A 237 11.19 -18.42 -8.50
C ASN A 237 10.37 -19.64 -8.94
N ASN A 238 9.50 -19.49 -9.95
CA ASN A 238 8.56 -20.52 -10.35
C ASN A 238 8.41 -20.58 -11.88
N PRO A 239 8.16 -21.75 -12.50
CA PRO A 239 8.00 -21.88 -13.94
C PRO A 239 6.61 -21.43 -14.43
N TYR A 240 6.17 -20.22 -14.06
CA TYR A 240 4.88 -19.65 -14.38
C TYR A 240 4.99 -18.16 -14.73
N GLY A 241 4.17 -17.71 -15.67
CA GLY A 241 3.97 -16.29 -15.93
C GLY A 241 2.66 -15.80 -15.32
N VAL A 242 2.57 -14.53 -14.94
CA VAL A 242 1.36 -13.94 -14.35
C VAL A 242 0.96 -12.67 -15.09
N ASN A 243 -0.25 -12.69 -15.65
CA ASN A 243 -0.92 -11.49 -16.13
C ASN A 243 -1.84 -10.94 -15.04
N VAL A 244 -1.93 -9.62 -14.93
CA VAL A 244 -2.85 -8.90 -14.04
C VAL A 244 -3.74 -7.99 -14.87
N PHE A 245 -5.04 -8.09 -14.62
CA PHE A 245 -6.08 -7.29 -15.26
C PHE A 245 -6.83 -6.45 -14.22
N GLY A 246 -7.23 -5.25 -14.62
CA GLY A 246 -8.10 -4.36 -13.85
C GLY A 246 -9.52 -4.33 -14.40
N TYR A 247 -10.44 -3.69 -13.65
CA TYR A 247 -11.81 -3.49 -14.08
C TYR A 247 -12.30 -2.08 -13.75
N ASN A 248 -12.72 -1.34 -14.77
CA ASN A 248 -13.36 -0.02 -14.64
C ASN A 248 -14.48 0.08 -15.68
N GLY A 249 -15.58 -0.67 -15.47
CA GLY A 249 -16.66 -0.86 -16.46
C GLY A 249 -16.31 -1.87 -17.56
N GLU A 250 -15.07 -1.84 -18.05
CA GLU A 250 -14.46 -2.85 -18.91
C GLU A 250 -13.20 -3.46 -18.26
N VAL A 251 -12.89 -4.70 -18.61
CA VAL A 251 -11.62 -5.37 -18.27
C VAL A 251 -10.51 -4.81 -19.14
N TYR A 252 -9.38 -4.49 -18.52
CA TYR A 252 -8.19 -3.97 -19.20
C TYR A 252 -6.91 -4.60 -18.62
N PRO A 253 -5.85 -4.78 -19.42
CA PRO A 253 -4.56 -5.27 -18.94
C PRO A 253 -3.88 -4.22 -18.03
N LEU A 254 -3.34 -4.67 -16.90
CA LEU A 254 -2.51 -3.85 -15.99
C LEU A 254 -1.04 -4.28 -16.06
N ARG A 255 -0.81 -5.60 -16.09
CA ARG A 255 0.51 -6.22 -16.27
C ARG A 255 0.34 -7.40 -17.20
N ILE A 256 1.16 -7.47 -18.24
CA ILE A 256 1.28 -8.66 -19.07
C ILE A 256 2.70 -9.17 -18.94
N THR A 257 2.82 -10.45 -18.60
CA THR A 257 4.13 -11.10 -18.49
C THR A 257 4.76 -11.31 -19.87
N ASN A 258 6.09 -11.32 -19.91
CA ASN A 258 6.87 -11.75 -21.06
C ASN A 258 7.32 -13.21 -20.95
N SER A 259 6.92 -13.92 -19.88
CA SER A 259 7.24 -15.33 -19.71
C SER A 259 6.62 -16.19 -20.80
N GLU A 260 7.36 -17.19 -21.28
CA GLU A 260 6.87 -18.24 -22.19
C GLU A 260 6.30 -19.44 -21.42
N ASN A 261 6.42 -19.44 -20.10
CA ASN A 261 5.90 -20.48 -19.24
C ASN A 261 4.36 -20.48 -19.21
N ARG A 262 3.77 -21.46 -18.53
CA ARG A 262 2.32 -21.51 -18.31
C ARG A 262 1.84 -20.22 -17.62
N ILE A 263 0.88 -19.55 -18.25
CA ILE A 263 0.37 -18.25 -17.81
C ILE A 263 -0.82 -18.40 -16.85
N ILE A 264 -0.82 -17.60 -15.80
CA ILE A 264 -1.89 -17.45 -14.82
C ILE A 264 -2.49 -16.05 -15.00
N ASN A 265 -3.78 -15.99 -15.34
CA ASN A 265 -4.49 -14.73 -15.48
C ASN A 265 -5.19 -14.36 -14.16
N LEU A 266 -4.82 -13.22 -13.58
CA LEU A 266 -5.40 -12.69 -12.34
C LEU A 266 -6.15 -11.38 -12.59
N MET A 267 -7.22 -11.16 -11.84
CA MET A 267 -7.89 -9.87 -11.73
C MET A 267 -7.47 -9.22 -10.41
N ILE A 268 -7.16 -7.93 -10.42
CA ILE A 268 -6.98 -7.16 -9.19
C ILE A 268 -8.19 -6.26 -8.95
N ILE A 269 -8.69 -6.26 -7.72
CA ILE A 269 -9.74 -5.36 -7.24
C ILE A 269 -9.11 -4.45 -6.20
N SER A 270 -9.34 -3.15 -6.34
CA SER A 270 -8.79 -2.14 -5.44
C SER A 270 -9.90 -1.30 -4.83
N GLU A 271 -10.00 -1.28 -3.50
CA GLU A 271 -10.98 -0.46 -2.77
C GLU A 271 -10.36 0.02 -1.44
N GLY A 272 -10.45 1.32 -1.16
CA GLY A 272 -9.97 1.90 0.09
C GLY A 272 -8.48 1.67 0.38
N GLY A 273 -7.65 1.59 -0.67
CA GLY A 273 -6.22 1.30 -0.56
C GLY A 273 -5.87 -0.16 -0.28
N LYS A 274 -6.85 -1.08 -0.35
CA LYS A 274 -6.61 -2.54 -0.30
C LYS A 274 -6.66 -3.11 -1.72
N ASN A 275 -5.75 -4.04 -2.01
CA ASN A 275 -5.73 -4.81 -3.25
C ASN A 275 -6.14 -6.27 -2.97
N HIS A 276 -6.95 -6.85 -3.85
CA HIS A 276 -7.38 -8.24 -3.79
C HIS A 276 -7.25 -8.95 -5.14
N TYR A 277 -6.44 -10.01 -5.18
CA TYR A 277 -6.26 -10.82 -6.39
C TYR A 277 -7.30 -11.94 -6.48
N CYS A 278 -7.93 -12.06 -7.64
CA CYS A 278 -8.85 -13.12 -7.99
C CYS A 278 -8.32 -13.90 -9.20
N TRP A 279 -8.58 -15.20 -9.28
CA TRP A 279 -8.20 -15.99 -10.44
C TRP A 279 -9.21 -15.86 -11.58
N ILE A 280 -8.75 -15.47 -12.77
CA ILE A 280 -9.55 -15.50 -14.01
C ILE A 280 -9.43 -16.90 -14.62
N LYS A 281 -10.43 -17.74 -14.37
CA LYS A 281 -10.47 -19.12 -14.91
C LYS A 281 -10.98 -19.21 -16.35
N ASN A 282 -11.59 -18.16 -16.89
CA ASN A 282 -12.09 -18.14 -18.26
C ASN A 282 -12.13 -16.71 -18.84
N MET A 283 -11.08 -16.31 -19.56
CA MET A 283 -10.98 -14.97 -20.15
C MET A 283 -12.08 -14.71 -21.19
N SER A 284 -12.34 -15.66 -22.09
CA SER A 284 -13.36 -15.52 -23.14
C SER A 284 -14.75 -15.18 -22.57
N ARG A 285 -15.15 -15.87 -21.50
CA ARG A 285 -16.41 -15.60 -20.79
C ARG A 285 -16.39 -14.29 -20.01
N LEU A 286 -15.22 -13.89 -19.52
CA LEU A 286 -15.05 -12.63 -18.80
C LEU A 286 -15.24 -11.43 -19.73
N VAL A 287 -14.70 -11.46 -20.94
CA VAL A 287 -14.74 -10.32 -21.87
C VAL A 287 -15.80 -10.42 -22.97
N SER A 288 -16.63 -11.47 -22.98
CA SER A 288 -17.61 -11.70 -24.06
C SER A 288 -18.43 -10.46 -24.42
N ARG A 289 -19.03 -9.78 -23.42
CA ARG A 289 -19.83 -8.55 -23.64
C ARG A 289 -19.02 -7.32 -24.05
N GLN A 290 -17.70 -7.31 -23.85
CA GLN A 290 -16.81 -6.24 -24.31
C GLN A 290 -16.43 -6.40 -25.79
N VAL A 291 -16.63 -7.61 -26.32
CA VAL A 291 -16.15 -8.04 -27.62
C VAL A 291 -17.30 -8.07 -28.62
N ASP A 292 -18.37 -8.81 -28.32
CA ASP A 292 -19.55 -8.90 -29.18
C ASP A 292 -20.82 -9.23 -28.38
N ASN A 293 -21.98 -9.07 -29.02
CA ASN A 293 -23.27 -9.46 -28.46
C ASN A 293 -23.67 -10.90 -28.86
N HIS A 294 -22.75 -11.70 -29.39
CA HIS A 294 -23.05 -12.99 -30.01
C HIS A 294 -22.63 -14.16 -29.11
N GLN A 295 -23.39 -15.26 -29.14
CA GLN A 295 -23.29 -16.37 -28.19
C GLN A 295 -22.18 -17.40 -28.53
N HIS A 296 -21.20 -17.04 -29.34
CA HIS A 296 -20.18 -17.99 -29.81
C HIS A 296 -18.87 -17.83 -29.04
N TYR A 297 -18.24 -18.96 -28.71
CA TYR A 297 -16.91 -18.98 -28.11
C TYR A 297 -15.90 -18.25 -29.01
N ARG A 298 -15.05 -17.41 -28.40
CA ARG A 298 -13.98 -16.69 -29.08
C ARG A 298 -12.64 -16.94 -28.41
N PHE A 299 -11.59 -16.92 -29.22
CA PHE A 299 -10.21 -16.88 -28.77
C PHE A 299 -9.85 -15.43 -28.47
N ILE A 300 -9.24 -15.15 -27.32
CA ILE A 300 -8.95 -13.79 -26.86
C ILE A 300 -7.43 -13.61 -26.78
N CYS A 301 -6.92 -12.50 -27.28
CA CYS A 301 -5.55 -12.08 -27.03
C CYS A 301 -5.46 -11.43 -25.66
N ASP A 302 -4.70 -12.01 -24.73
CA ASP A 302 -4.57 -11.48 -23.36
C ASP A 302 -3.90 -10.09 -23.32
N ARG A 303 -3.12 -9.71 -24.35
CA ARG A 303 -2.45 -8.40 -24.44
C ARG A 303 -3.38 -7.24 -24.79
N CYS A 304 -4.22 -7.41 -25.80
CA CYS A 304 -5.06 -6.32 -26.34
C CYS A 304 -6.56 -6.58 -26.15
N LEU A 305 -6.93 -7.76 -25.64
CA LEU A 305 -8.29 -8.23 -25.42
C LEU A 305 -9.16 -8.29 -26.69
N ASN A 306 -8.54 -8.31 -27.88
CA ASN A 306 -9.23 -8.57 -29.14
C ASN A 306 -9.65 -10.03 -29.25
N SER A 307 -10.71 -10.26 -30.03
CA SER A 307 -11.27 -11.59 -30.23
C SER A 307 -11.09 -12.14 -31.63
N PHE A 308 -10.94 -13.45 -31.70
CA PHE A 308 -10.65 -14.20 -32.90
C PHE A 308 -11.56 -15.42 -32.99
N LYS A 309 -11.89 -15.80 -34.23
CA LYS A 309 -12.79 -16.94 -34.51
C LYS A 309 -12.09 -18.29 -34.37
N SER A 310 -10.77 -18.33 -34.52
CA SER A 310 -9.94 -19.54 -34.42
C SER A 310 -8.63 -19.26 -33.69
N GLN A 311 -8.01 -20.31 -33.13
CA GLN A 311 -6.68 -20.23 -32.51
C GLN A 311 -5.64 -19.74 -33.53
N GLU A 312 -5.67 -20.25 -34.76
CA GLU A 312 -4.75 -19.83 -35.84
C GLU A 312 -4.81 -18.31 -36.10
N SER A 313 -6.01 -17.71 -36.04
CA SER A 313 -6.16 -16.26 -36.23
C SER A 313 -5.59 -15.47 -35.05
N LEU A 314 -5.70 -16.02 -33.84
CA LEU A 314 -5.09 -15.45 -32.64
C LEU A 314 -3.56 -15.56 -32.70
N ASP A 315 -3.02 -16.71 -33.12
CA ASP A 315 -1.58 -16.93 -33.21
C ASP A 315 -0.92 -15.94 -34.17
N LYS A 316 -1.48 -15.81 -35.39
CA LYS A 316 -1.07 -14.78 -36.36
C LYS A 316 -1.15 -13.38 -35.78
N HIS A 317 -2.16 -13.09 -34.97
CA HIS A 317 -2.30 -11.81 -34.30
C HIS A 317 -1.22 -11.58 -33.24
N SER A 318 -0.92 -12.59 -32.44
CA SER A 318 0.06 -12.52 -31.36
C SER A 318 1.48 -12.25 -31.86
N GLU A 319 1.84 -12.68 -33.08
CA GLU A 319 3.15 -12.41 -33.69
C GLU A 319 3.47 -10.91 -33.74
N TYR A 320 2.52 -10.07 -34.16
CA TYR A 320 2.74 -8.62 -34.23
C TYR A 320 2.24 -7.87 -32.99
N CYS A 321 1.23 -8.39 -32.27
CA CYS A 321 0.73 -7.77 -31.02
C CYS A 321 1.79 -7.72 -29.91
N ARG A 322 2.81 -8.59 -29.95
CA ARG A 322 3.96 -8.55 -29.04
C ARG A 322 4.79 -7.27 -29.17
N ASN A 323 4.79 -6.64 -30.35
CA ASN A 323 5.62 -5.47 -30.67
C ASN A 323 4.91 -4.13 -30.40
N SER A 324 3.71 -4.15 -29.83
CA SER A 324 2.94 -2.96 -29.46
C SER A 324 2.62 -2.95 -27.98
N ASP A 325 2.31 -1.77 -27.43
CA ASP A 325 1.84 -1.63 -26.05
C ASP A 325 0.60 -2.50 -25.82
N ALA A 326 0.49 -3.07 -24.63
CA ALA A 326 -0.65 -3.90 -24.22
C ALA A 326 -1.89 -3.02 -23.98
N ILE A 327 -2.51 -2.56 -25.07
CA ILE A 327 -3.65 -1.64 -25.06
C ILE A 327 -4.74 -2.19 -25.98
N LYS A 328 -6.00 -2.06 -25.56
CA LYS A 328 -7.17 -2.33 -26.42
C LYS A 328 -7.29 -1.23 -27.47
N MET A 329 -6.98 -1.55 -28.73
CA MET A 329 -7.23 -0.62 -29.84
C MET A 329 -8.71 -0.62 -30.20
N SER A 330 -9.39 0.52 -30.04
CA SER A 330 -10.75 0.71 -30.56
C SER A 330 -10.69 1.22 -32.00
N LEU A 331 -11.10 0.41 -32.96
CA LEU A 331 -11.34 0.92 -34.32
C LEU A 331 -12.66 1.72 -34.34
N PRO A 332 -12.74 2.84 -35.09
CA PRO A 332 -13.98 3.59 -35.22
C PRO A 332 -15.07 2.69 -35.83
N LYS A 333 -16.27 2.76 -35.24
CA LYS A 333 -17.44 2.03 -35.76
C LYS A 333 -17.76 2.60 -37.15
N LYS A 334 -17.84 1.71 -38.15
CA LYS A 334 -18.30 2.05 -39.50
C LYS A 334 -19.76 2.46 -39.49
#